data_AF-K4II46-F1
#
_entry.id   AF-K4II46-F1
#
_cell.length_a   1.000
_cell.length_b   1.000
_cell.length_c   1.000
_cell.angle_alpha   90.00
_cell.angle_beta   90.00
_cell.angle_gamma   90.00
#
_symmetry.space_group_name_H-M   'P 1'
#
loop_
_entity.id
_entity.type
_entity.pdbx_description
1 polymer ?
#
loop_
_entity_poly.entity_id
_entity_poly.type
_entity_poly.pdbx_seq_one_letter_code
_entity_poly.pdbx_strand_id
1 'polypeptide(L)' 'MKPNILTSIIGIVVFTIIIFFGFKYANGKWKISESKKTDYQKWTNKHGKTIRKGLVIISIIYGISMLIQISNMI' A
#
# COMPACT_ATOMS: atom_id res chain seq x y z
N MET A 1 -27.54 -3.78 2.97
CA MET A 1 -26.89 -4.96 2.36
C MET A 1 -26.02 -5.61 3.43
N LYS A 2 -26.15 -6.92 3.69
CA LYS A 2 -25.24 -7.61 4.62
C LYS A 2 -23.80 -7.45 4.10
N PRO A 3 -22.83 -7.02 4.92
CA PRO A 3 -21.45 -6.97 4.50
C PRO A 3 -21.03 -8.38 4.10
N ASN A 4 -20.72 -8.58 2.83
CA ASN A 4 -20.30 -9.87 2.34
C ASN A 4 -18.82 -10.01 2.71
N ILE A 5 -18.52 -10.83 3.73
CA ILE A 5 -17.17 -11.07 4.26
C ILE A 5 -16.15 -11.30 3.14
N LEU A 6 -16.59 -11.95 2.05
CA LEU A 6 -15.80 -12.16 0.83
C LEU A 6 -15.27 -10.86 0.21
N THR A 7 -16.09 -9.81 0.12
CA THR A 7 -15.69 -8.51 -0.45
C THR A 7 -14.68 -7.79 0.44
N SER A 8 -14.82 -7.89 1.77
CA SER A 8 -13.84 -7.34 2.72
C SER A 8 -12.50 -8.06 2.62
N ILE A 9 -12.50 -9.40 2.51
CA ILE A 9 -11.27 -10.19 2.32
C ILE A 9 -10.54 -9.80 1.02
N ILE A 10 -11.27 -9.71 -0.10
CA ILE A 10 -10.70 -9.30 -1.39
C ILE A 10 -10.11 -7.88 -1.28
N GLY A 11 -10.82 -6.95 -0.64
CA GLY A 11 -10.35 -5.59 -0.41
C GLY A 11 -9.03 -5.55 0.37
N ILE A 12 -8.92 -6.33 1.45
CA ILE A 12 -7.70 -6.43 2.26
C ILE A 12 -6.55 -6.97 1.40
N VAL A 13 -6.77 -8.07 0.68
CA VAL A 13 -5.72 -8.71 -0.14
C VAL A 13 -5.19 -7.74 -1.19
N VAL A 14 -6.08 -7.10 -1.95
CA VAL A 14 -5.70 -6.11 -2.97
C VAL A 14 -4.95 -4.95 -2.35
N PHE A 15 -5.43 -4.43 -1.23
CA PHE A 15 -4.82 -3.30 -0.55
C PHE A 15 -3.41 -3.64 -0.03
N THR A 16 -3.23 -4.81 0.59
CA THR A 16 -1.94 -5.31 1.05
C THR A 16 -0.95 -5.46 -0.10
N ILE A 17 -1.39 -5.97 -1.26
CA ILE A 17 -0.55 -6.11 -2.45
C ILE A 17 -0.08 -4.74 -2.96
N ILE A 18 -1.00 -3.76 -3.05
CA ILE A 18 -0.68 -2.38 -3.47
C ILE A 18 0.35 -1.76 -2.53
N ILE A 19 0.15 -1.90 -1.22
CA ILE A 19 1.06 -1.35 -0.22
C ILE A 19 2.43 -2.01 -0.32
N PHE A 20 2.48 -3.35 -0.40
CA PHE A 20 3.74 -4.09 -0.50
C PHE A 20 4.56 -3.66 -1.74
N PHE A 21 3.92 -3.62 -2.90
CA PHE A 21 4.60 -3.20 -4.12
C PHE A 21 4.94 -1.70 -4.12
N GLY A 22 4.06 -0.85 -3.59
CA GLY A 22 4.32 0.57 -3.40
C GLY A 22 5.55 0.84 -2.53
N PHE A 23 5.70 0.12 -1.41
CA PHE A 23 6.89 0.21 -0.56
C PHE A 23 8.14 -0.30 -1.27
N LYS A 24 8.04 -1.42 -2.00
CA LYS A 24 9.17 -1.98 -2.75
C LYS A 24 9.65 -1.00 -3.83
N TYR A 25 8.71 -0.35 -4.51
CA TYR A 25 8.98 0.68 -5.51
C TYR A 25 9.55 1.95 -4.89
N ALA A 26 8.98 2.45 -3.79
CA ALA A 26 9.46 3.64 -3.09
C ALA A 26 10.81 3.46 -2.39
N ASN A 27 11.25 2.22 -2.14
CA ASN A 27 12.54 1.89 -1.52
C ASN A 27 13.65 1.63 -2.56
N GLY A 28 13.40 1.81 -3.86
CA GLY A 28 14.42 1.52 -4.87
C GLY A 28 14.67 0.04 -5.12
N LYS A 29 13.82 -0.86 -4.59
CA LYS A 29 14.01 -2.33 -4.64
C LYS A 29 13.23 -2.98 -5.79
N TRP A 30 12.66 -2.20 -6.70
CA TRP A 30 11.98 -2.74 -7.86
C TRP A 30 12.98 -3.18 -8.94
N LYS A 31 12.68 -4.29 -9.62
CA LYS A 31 13.51 -4.76 -10.75
C LYS A 31 13.12 -3.95 -11.99
N ILE A 32 14.04 -3.12 -12.47
CA ILE A 32 13.82 -2.21 -13.61
C ILE A 32 14.94 -2.43 -14.62
N SER A 33 14.67 -2.19 -15.90
CA SER A 33 15.67 -2.23 -16.96
C SER A 33 16.83 -1.28 -16.69
N GLU A 34 18.03 -1.68 -17.14
CA GLU A 34 19.27 -0.90 -17.02
C GLU A 34 19.07 0.56 -17.50
N SER A 35 18.39 0.70 -18.65
CA SER A 35 18.11 1.97 -19.31
C SER A 35 17.28 2.97 -18.49
N LYS A 36 16.52 2.51 -17.48
CA LYS A 36 15.65 3.37 -16.65
C LYS A 36 16.12 3.45 -15.19
N LYS A 37 17.23 2.78 -14.85
CA LYS A 37 17.70 2.65 -13.48
C LYS A 37 18.06 4.01 -12.85
N THR A 38 18.69 4.89 -13.63
CA THR A 38 19.08 6.24 -13.19
C THR A 38 17.87 7.11 -12.90
N ASP A 39 16.89 7.14 -13.80
CA ASP A 39 15.66 7.94 -13.62
C ASP A 39 14.83 7.42 -12.46
N TYR A 40 14.76 6.09 -12.30
CA TYR A 40 14.13 5.48 -11.15
C TYR A 40 14.82 5.83 -9.82
N GLN A 41 16.15 5.81 -9.77
CA GLN A 41 16.88 6.23 -8.56
C GLN A 41 16.63 7.70 -8.24
N LYS A 42 16.66 8.59 -9.25
CA LYS A 42 16.33 10.01 -9.06
C LYS A 42 14.90 10.19 -8.54
N TRP A 43 13.93 9.49 -9.12
CA TRP A 43 12.54 9.52 -8.66
C TRP A 43 12.40 8.99 -7.23
N THR A 44 13.05 7.86 -6.92
CA THR A 44 13.03 7.23 -5.59
C THR A 44 13.62 8.18 -4.53
N ASN A 45 14.73 8.84 -4.84
CA ASN A 45 15.35 9.80 -3.93
C ASN A 45 14.48 11.04 -3.72
N LYS A 46 13.81 11.53 -4.78
CA LYS A 46 12.97 12.73 -4.71
C LYS A 46 11.62 12.48 -4.04
N HIS A 47 10.98 11.34 -4.31
CA HIS A 47 9.58 11.08 -3.94
C HIS A 47 9.40 9.90 -2.98
N GLY A 48 10.36 8.98 -2.88
CA GLY A 48 10.23 7.73 -2.13
C GLY A 48 9.93 7.95 -0.64
N LYS A 49 10.57 8.93 0.01
CA LYS A 49 10.29 9.28 1.42
C LYS A 49 8.84 9.74 1.63
N THR A 50 8.32 10.57 0.72
CA THR A 50 6.95 11.09 0.78
C THR A 50 5.94 9.99 0.51
N ILE A 51 6.15 9.17 -0.53
CA ILE A 51 5.30 8.02 -0.86
C ILE A 51 5.27 7.05 0.31
N ARG A 52 6.42 6.76 0.92
CA ARG A 52 6.52 5.86 2.08
C ARG A 52 5.69 6.37 3.26
N LYS A 53 5.78 7.66 3.59
CA LYS A 53 4.95 8.27 4.64
C LYS A 53 3.46 8.19 4.29
N GLY A 54 3.09 8.48 3.04
CA GLY A 54 1.72 8.36 2.54
C GLY A 54 1.17 6.94 2.72
N LEU A 55 1.93 5.92 2.29
CA LEU A 55 1.53 4.51 2.45
C LEU A 55 1.32 4.13 3.91
N VAL A 56 2.17 4.59 4.85
CA VAL A 56 1.97 4.35 6.29
C VAL A 56 0.66 4.98 6.78
N ILE A 57 0.38 6.23 6.40
CA ILE A 57 -0.85 6.91 6.81
C ILE A 57 -2.08 6.16 6.31
N ILE A 58 -2.09 5.76 5.03
CA ILE A 58 -3.23 5.03 4.45
C ILE A 58 -3.37 3.66 5.13
N SER A 59 -2.27 2.95 5.44
CA SER A 59 -2.32 1.71 6.23
C SER A 59 -2.99 1.90 7.59
N ILE A 60 -2.68 2.99 8.30
CA ILE A 60 -3.27 3.29 9.61
C ILE A 60 -4.78 3.54 9.48
N ILE A 61 -5.19 4.37 8.52
CA ILE A 61 -6.61 4.66 8.27
C ILE A 61 -7.38 3.38 7.96
N TYR A 62 -6.83 2.52 7.09
CA TYR A 62 -7.45 1.26 6.71
C TYR A 62 -7.51 0.27 7.87
N GLY A 63 -6.46 0.22 8.70
CA GLY A 63 -6.41 -0.58 9.93
C GLY A 63 -7.48 -0.17 10.94
N ILE A 64 -7.64 1.13 11.20
CA ILE A 64 -8.69 1.65 12.07
C ILE A 64 -10.08 1.33 11.51
N SER A 65 -10.28 1.52 10.20
CA SER A 65 -11.55 1.21 9.53
C SER A 65 -11.93 -0.27 9.65
N MET A 66 -10.94 -1.17 9.60
CA MET A 66 -11.10 -2.60 9.82
C MET A 66 -11.52 -2.92 11.26
N LEU A 67 -10.88 -2.29 12.25
CA LEU A 67 -11.24 -2.49 13.67
C LEU A 67 -12.69 -2.06 13.95
N ILE A 68 -13.13 -0.93 13.38
CA ILE A 68 -14.51 -0.46 13.49
C ILE A 68 -15.48 -1.46 12.85
N GLN A 69 -15.16 -1.99 11.66
CA GLN A 69 -15.99 -3.01 11.00
C GLN A 69 -16.14 -4.27 11.85
N ILE A 70 -15.05 -4.76 12.42
CA ILE A 70 -15.07 -5.95 13.31
C ILE A 70 -15.89 -5.66 14.57
N SER A 71 -15.71 -4.49 15.19
CA SER A 71 -16.45 -4.09 16.38
C SER A 71 -17.96 -3.93 16.13
N ASN A 72 -18.37 -3.59 14.90
CA ASN A 72 -19.77 -3.49 14.52
C ASN A 72 -20.36 -4.84 14.03
N MET A 73 -19.51 -5.86 13.86
CA MET A 73 -19.92 -7.23 13.54
C MET A 73 -20.10 -8.11 14.79
N ILE A 74 -19.44 -7.75 15.90
CA ILE A 74 -19.63 -8.32 17.25
C ILE A 74 -20.86 -7.70 17.89
#